data_AF-T4V8R4-F1
#
_entry.id   AF-T4V8R4-F1
#
_cell.length_a   1.000
_cell.length_b   1.000
_cell.length_c   1.000
_cell.angle_alpha   90.00
_cell.angle_beta   90.00
_cell.angle_gamma   90.00
#
_symmetry.space_group_name_H-M   'P 1'
#
loop_
_entity.id
_entity.type
_entity.pdbx_description
1 polymer ?
#
loop_
_entity_poly.entity_id
_entity_poly.type
_entity_poly.pdbx_seq_one_letter_code
_entity_poly.pdbx_strand_id
1 'polypeptide(L)'
;MHEQNDVFVAPNTMYIPKRRVENIRQFRSLFQDIDCENLGLEKAETVYLIWELYLEGKIPKPTMVTDSGRGVHLYWRIKMLHMEL
;
A
#
# COMPACT_ATOMS: atom_id res chain seq x y z
N MET A 1 18.07 1.52 -26.50
CA MET A 1 17.39 2.37 -25.51
C MET A 1 16.14 1.62 -25.09
N HIS A 2 16.12 1.02 -23.90
CA HIS A 2 14.89 0.39 -23.39
C HIS A 2 13.98 1.51 -22.88
N GLU A 3 12.76 1.62 -23.42
CA GLU A 3 11.72 2.47 -22.82
C GLU A 3 11.43 1.95 -21.41
N GLN A 4 11.71 2.79 -20.40
CA GLN A 4 11.21 2.55 -19.05
C GLN A 4 9.72 2.80 -19.06
N ASN A 5 8.94 1.73 -19.05
CA ASN A 5 7.50 1.81 -18.85
C ASN A 5 7.23 1.74 -17.35
N ASP A 6 6.55 2.76 -16.81
CA ASP A 6 6.05 2.74 -15.45
C ASP A 6 4.92 1.69 -15.34
N VAL A 7 5.15 0.66 -14.52
CA VAL A 7 4.17 -0.41 -14.29
C VAL A 7 3.47 -0.16 -12.96
N PHE A 8 2.14 -0.05 -13.01
CA PHE A 8 1.30 0.13 -11.83
C PHE A 8 0.54 -1.16 -11.52
N VAL A 9 0.53 -1.55 -10.26
CA VAL A 9 -0.21 -2.72 -9.77
C VAL A 9 -1.22 -2.27 -8.71
N ALA A 10 -2.46 -2.74 -8.82
CA ALA A 10 -3.49 -2.55 -7.81
C ALA A 10 -3.63 -3.83 -6.99
N PRO A 11 -3.59 -3.75 -5.64
CA PRO A 11 -3.70 -4.96 -4.82
C PRO A 11 -5.15 -5.45 -4.65
N ASN A 12 -6.13 -4.65 -5.10
CA ASN A 12 -7.56 -5.01 -5.13
C ASN A 12 -8.01 -5.26 -6.58
N THR A 13 -8.93 -6.21 -6.78
CA THR A 13 -9.50 -6.48 -8.10
C THR A 13 -10.61 -5.50 -8.42
N MET A 14 -10.69 -5.07 -9.69
CA MET A 14 -11.67 -4.09 -10.15
C MET A 14 -12.61 -4.70 -11.21
N TYR A 15 -13.82 -4.18 -11.33
CA TYR A 15 -14.75 -4.54 -12.42
C TYR A 15 -14.27 -4.04 -13.79
N ILE A 16 -13.67 -2.86 -13.79
CA ILE A 16 -13.05 -2.21 -14.97
C ILE A 16 -11.65 -1.74 -14.59
N PRO A 17 -10.72 -1.54 -15.54
CA PRO A 17 -9.35 -1.10 -15.25
C PRO A 17 -9.27 0.39 -14.88
N LYS A 18 -10.11 0.85 -13.95
CA LYS A 18 -10.12 2.21 -13.39
C LYS A 18 -10.05 2.10 -11.87
N ARG A 19 -8.93 2.54 -11.28
CA ARG A 19 -8.68 2.49 -9.83
C ARG A 19 -9.51 3.56 -9.09
N ARG A 20 -10.79 3.26 -8.85
CA ARG A 20 -11.72 4.05 -8.04
C ARG A 20 -12.44 3.14 -7.07
N VAL A 21 -12.86 3.67 -5.91
CA VAL A 21 -13.54 2.90 -4.87
C VAL A 21 -14.80 2.22 -5.41
N GLU A 22 -15.59 2.94 -6.20
CA GLU A 22 -16.81 2.44 -6.88
C GLU A 22 -16.57 1.25 -7.83
N ASN A 23 -15.34 1.07 -8.32
CA ASN A 23 -14.99 0.02 -9.27
C ASN A 23 -14.37 -1.22 -8.60
N ILE A 24 -14.23 -1.24 -7.27
CA ILE A 24 -13.68 -2.37 -6.53
C ILE A 24 -14.66 -3.55 -6.58
N ARG A 25 -14.18 -4.70 -7.08
CA ARG A 25 -14.93 -5.96 -7.11
C ARG A 25 -14.67 -6.83 -5.89
N GLN A 26 -13.42 -6.89 -5.44
CA GLN A 26 -13.05 -7.60 -4.22
C GLN A 26 -12.06 -6.75 -3.44
N PHE A 27 -12.45 -6.43 -2.22
CA PHE A 27 -11.58 -5.72 -1.29
C PHE A 27 -10.74 -6.74 -0.51
N ARG A 28 -9.44 -6.78 -0.83
CA ARG A 28 -8.50 -7.80 -0.33
C ARG A 28 -7.40 -7.23 0.56
N SER A 29 -7.08 -5.94 0.40
CA SER A 29 -6.07 -5.29 1.20
C SER A 29 -6.29 -3.78 1.31
N LEU A 30 -5.89 -3.24 2.45
CA LEU A 30 -5.55 -1.83 2.60
C LEU A 30 -4.07 -1.65 2.27
N PHE A 31 -3.72 -0.52 1.66
CA PHE A 31 -2.32 -0.19 1.40
C PHE A 31 -2.09 1.31 1.51
N GLN A 32 -0.89 1.69 1.90
CA GLN A 32 -0.39 3.06 1.90
C GLN A 32 0.92 3.11 1.13
N ASP A 33 1.01 4.06 0.21
CA ASP A 33 2.25 4.43 -0.46
C ASP A 33 2.85 5.63 0.30
N ILE A 34 4.02 5.45 0.89
CA ILE A 34 4.71 6.47 1.70
C ILE A 34 5.95 6.89 0.92
N ASP A 35 5.91 8.10 0.38
CA ASP A 35 7.01 8.70 -0.35
C ASP A 35 7.99 9.36 0.63
N CYS A 36 9.04 8.62 0.99
CA CYS A 36 10.03 9.02 1.99
C CYS A 36 10.82 10.25 1.55
N GLU A 37 11.23 10.31 0.27
CA GLU A 37 12.03 11.42 -0.28
C GLU A 37 11.31 12.76 -0.13
N ASN A 38 10.00 12.81 -0.43
CA ASN A 38 9.20 14.03 -0.30
C ASN A 38 9.02 14.49 1.15
N LEU A 39 9.12 13.57 2.11
CA LEU A 39 8.99 13.84 3.54
C LEU A 39 10.33 14.15 4.22
N GLY A 40 11.45 14.02 3.50
CA GLY A 40 12.79 14.16 4.05
C GLY A 40 13.15 13.06 5.07
N LEU A 41 12.48 11.91 4.99
CA LEU A 41 12.71 10.77 5.88
C LEU A 41 13.54 9.70 5.16
N GLU A 42 14.39 9.00 5.90
CA GLU A 42 15.02 7.79 5.36
C GLU A 42 14.03 6.61 5.38
N LYS A 43 14.18 5.66 4.45
CA LYS A 43 13.31 4.47 4.40
C LYS A 43 13.39 3.64 5.68
N ALA A 44 14.60 3.47 6.23
CA ALA A 44 14.82 2.69 7.45
C ALA A 44 14.14 3.34 8.66
N GLU A 45 14.25 4.66 8.78
CA GLU A 45 13.54 5.46 9.79
C GLU A 45 12.02 5.36 9.62
N THR A 46 11.53 5.44 8.38
CA THR A 46 10.10 5.29 8.08
C THR A 46 9.59 3.91 8.53
N VAL A 47 10.33 2.83 8.25
CA VAL A 47 10.00 1.48 8.72
C VAL A 47 9.97 1.42 10.24
N TYR A 48 10.95 2.04 10.92
CA TYR A 48 10.98 2.11 12.39
C TYR A 48 9.74 2.80 12.94
N LEU A 49 9.37 3.98 12.40
CA LEU A 49 8.17 4.73 12.81
C LEU A 49 6.88 3.93 12.60
N ILE A 50 6.76 3.18 11.50
CA ILE A 50 5.61 2.29 11.27
C ILE A 50 5.50 1.25 12.40
N TRP A 51 6.61 0.67 12.84
CA TRP A 51 6.60 -0.30 13.93
C TRP A 51 6.29 0.34 15.29
N GLU A 52 6.81 1.53 15.57
CA GLU A 52 6.44 2.30 16.76
C GLU A 52 4.93 2.57 16.81
N LEU A 53 4.34 3.04 15.70
CA LEU A 53 2.88 3.27 15.62
C LEU A 53 2.08 1.99 15.89
N TYR A 54 2.58 0.83 15.45
CA TYR A 54 1.95 -0.45 15.76
C TYR A 54 2.10 -0.82 17.24
N LEU A 55 3.29 -0.67 17.83
CA LEU A 55 3.56 -0.97 19.23
C LEU A 55 2.75 -0.08 20.18
N GLU A 56 2.51 1.17 19.78
CA GLU A 56 1.62 2.11 20.47
C GLU A 56 0.13 1.82 20.26
N GLY A 57 -0.23 0.87 19.40
CA GLY A 57 -1.61 0.52 19.09
C GLY A 57 -2.35 1.53 18.22
N LYS A 58 -1.65 2.46 17.56
CA LYS A 58 -2.24 3.49 16.68
C LYS A 58 -2.64 2.95 15.31
N ILE A 59 -1.96 1.90 14.84
CA ILE A 59 -2.28 1.21 13.58
C ILE A 59 -2.34 -0.31 13.79
N PRO A 60 -3.11 -1.05 12.97
CA PRO A 60 -3.08 -2.51 13.00
C PRO A 60 -1.69 -3.03 12.59
N LYS A 61 -1.34 -4.26 13.00
CA LYS A 61 -0.07 -4.89 12.58
C LYS A 61 0.00 -4.96 11.05
N PRO A 62 1.02 -4.37 10.40
CA PRO A 62 1.23 -4.54 8.98
C PRO A 62 1.39 -6.00 8.60
N THR A 63 0.84 -6.39 7.45
CA THR A 63 1.12 -7.70 6.84
C THR A 63 2.44 -7.69 6.10
N MET A 64 2.75 -6.58 5.44
CA MET A 64 3.97 -6.41 4.65
C MET A 64 4.39 -4.94 4.62
N VAL A 65 5.69 -4.70 4.75
CA VAL A 65 6.35 -3.42 4.49
C VAL A 65 7.46 -3.72 3.50
N THR A 66 7.48 -3.03 2.36
CA THR A 66 8.45 -3.32 1.28
C THR A 66 8.97 -2.03 0.66
N ASP A 67 10.23 -2.08 0.20
CA ASP A 67 10.83 -0.98 -0.56
C ASP A 67 10.05 -0.76 -1.87
N SER A 68 9.67 0.48 -2.13
CA SER A 68 8.98 0.90 -3.37
C SER A 68 9.91 1.54 -4.40
N GLY A 69 11.21 1.61 -4.11
CA GLY A 69 12.22 2.36 -4.86
C GLY A 69 12.49 3.73 -4.24
N ARG A 70 11.45 4.58 -4.16
CA ARG A 70 11.54 5.95 -3.58
C ARG A 70 11.13 6.04 -2.11
N GLY A 71 10.39 5.05 -1.61
CA GLY A 71 9.94 5.02 -0.23
C GLY A 71 9.56 3.62 0.21
N VAL A 72 8.44 3.49 0.90
CA VAL A 72 7.93 2.20 1.37
C VAL A 72 6.46 2.04 1.04
N HIS A 73 6.12 0.86 0.52
CA HIS A 73 4.74 0.41 0.45
C HIS A 73 4.39 -0.38 1.72
N LEU A 74 3.26 -0.02 2.30
CA LEU A 74 2.72 -0.62 3.51
C LEU A 74 1.39 -1.32 3.19
N TYR A 75 1.23 -2.59 3.58
CA TYR A 75 0.05 -3.38 3.28
C TYR A 75 -0.55 -4.06 4.51
N TRP A 76 -1.88 -4.07 4.57
CA TRP A 76 -2.66 -4.92 5.45
C TRP A 76 -3.56 -5.81 4.63
N ARG A 77 -3.31 -7.12 4.67
CA ARG A 77 -4.21 -8.12 4.09
C ARG A 77 -5.40 -8.27 5.01
N ILE A 78 -6.59 -8.04 4.46
CA ILE A 78 -7.85 -8.19 5.20
C ILE A 78 -8.53 -9.48 4.74
N LYS A 79 -9.46 -9.98 5.57
CA LYS A 79 -10.35 -11.05 5.13
C LYS A 79 -11.17 -10.51 3.95
N MET A 80 -11.25 -11.29 2.87
CA MET A 80 -11.95 -10.90 1.65
C MET A 80 -13.38 -10.49 1.99
N LEU A 81 -13.73 -9.26 1.63
CA LEU A 81 -15.12 -8.80 1.61
C LEU A 81 -15.61 -8.88 0.16
N HIS A 82 -16.67 -9.65 -0.08
CA HIS A 82 -17.39 -9.57 -1.35
C HIS A 82 -18.25 -8.31 -1.30
N MET A 83 -18.08 -7.42 -2.28
CA MET A 83 -18.93 -6.24 -2.43
C MET A 83 -20.00 -6.55 -3.46
N GLU A 84 -21.24 -6.72 -3.01
CA GLU A 84 -22.41 -6.71 -3.90
C GLU A 84 -22.69 -5.25 -4.29
N LEU A 85 -22.93 -5.02 -5.59
CA LEU A 85 -23.28 -3.71 -6.15
C LEU A 85 -24.77 -3.43 -5.97
#